data_AF-A0A1D8RVS2-F1
#
_entry.id   AF-A0A1D8RVS2-F1
#
_cell.length_a   1.000
_cell.length_b   1.000
_cell.length_c   1.000
_cell.angle_alpha   90.00
_cell.angle_beta   90.00
_cell.angle_gamma   90.00
#
_symmetry.space_group_name_H-M   'P 1'
#
loop_
_entity.id
_entity.type
_entity.pdbx_description
1 polymer ?
#
loop_
_entity_poly.entity_id
_entity_poly.type
_entity_poly.pdbx_seq_one_letter_code
_entity_poly.pdbx_strand_id
1 'polypeptide(L)'
;MFKIIVLLSSLFLASCATVAPIVNSNSPINIYGVTTLPPQNGDWVVITASGYQSSLGSKGVNKNESQVVNVSIFQLPSLDSDKKFLEYIVSSRASAPNTGRFENKENTENLSSLNGAVCVKYHSISQDTNAKIQGGKASMLFESIGYNCQHPKKNTVGVNIEYSSRYFVDTGYSTLQNDSDAFFNNIQFTEF
;
A
#
# COMPACT_ATOMS: atom_id res chain seq x y z
N MET A 1 65.18 22.00 12.37
CA MET A 1 64.44 20.73 12.33
C MET A 1 63.02 20.99 12.84
N PHE A 2 62.07 21.22 11.94
CA PHE A 2 60.67 21.53 12.27
C PHE A 2 59.88 20.24 12.46
N LYS A 3 59.27 20.06 13.64
CA LYS A 3 58.29 18.99 13.90
C LYS A 3 56.90 19.58 13.72
N ILE A 4 56.24 19.28 12.60
CA ILE A 4 54.82 19.57 12.38
C ILE A 4 54.03 18.39 12.98
N ILE A 5 53.36 18.64 14.11
CA ILE A 5 52.38 17.71 14.67
C ILE A 5 51.05 18.00 13.98
N VAL A 6 50.67 17.17 13.01
CA VAL A 6 49.37 17.23 12.37
C VAL A 6 48.36 16.56 13.31
N LEU A 7 47.58 17.37 14.04
CA LEU A 7 46.38 16.89 14.72
C LEU A 7 45.31 16.57 13.65
N LEU A 8 45.12 15.29 13.36
CA LEU A 8 44.00 14.80 12.57
C LEU A 8 42.72 14.90 13.41
N SER A 9 41.95 15.96 13.21
CA SER A 9 40.62 16.12 13.81
C SER A 9 39.65 15.19 13.08
N SER A 10 39.43 14.00 13.64
CA SER A 10 38.42 13.04 13.17
C SER A 10 37.01 13.55 13.49
N LEU A 11 36.42 14.28 12.54
CA LEU A 11 34.98 14.56 12.53
C LEU A 11 34.22 13.24 12.35
N PHE A 12 33.71 12.69 13.45
CA PHE A 12 32.71 11.63 13.41
C PHE A 12 31.40 12.21 12.85
N LEU A 13 31.19 12.05 11.55
CA LEU A 13 29.87 12.22 10.92
C LEU A 13 29.00 11.06 11.40
N ALA A 14 28.35 11.21 12.56
CA ALA A 14 27.25 10.35 12.96
C ALA A 14 26.09 10.61 11.99
N SER A 15 25.97 9.74 10.99
CA SER A 15 24.79 9.70 10.12
C SER A 15 23.59 9.39 11.01
N CYS A 16 22.71 10.38 11.22
CA CYS A 16 21.42 10.15 11.85
C CYS A 16 20.63 9.20 10.95
N ALA A 17 20.57 7.92 11.31
CA ALA A 17 19.63 7.00 10.71
C ALA A 17 18.21 7.46 11.11
N THR A 18 17.51 8.11 10.20
CA THR A 18 16.11 8.50 10.41
C THR A 18 15.27 7.22 10.49
N VAL A 19 14.82 6.87 11.68
CA VAL A 19 13.88 5.77 11.89
C VAL A 19 12.50 6.26 11.47
N ALA A 20 11.83 5.52 10.58
CA ALA A 20 10.45 5.85 10.18
C ALA A 20 9.54 5.82 11.43
N PRO A 21 8.64 6.81 11.61
CA PRO A 21 7.81 6.88 12.80
C PRO A 21 6.84 5.71 12.83
N ILE A 22 6.76 5.04 13.99
CA ILE A 22 5.74 4.03 14.29
C ILE A 22 4.40 4.74 14.43
N VAL A 23 3.37 4.17 13.81
CA VAL A 23 2.02 4.70 13.82
C VAL A 23 1.31 4.27 15.11
N ASN A 24 0.63 5.22 15.76
CA ASN A 24 -0.32 4.87 16.82
C ASN A 24 -1.56 4.24 16.17
N SER A 25 -1.83 2.96 16.48
CA SER A 25 -2.92 2.21 15.86
C SER A 25 -4.32 2.78 16.16
N ASN A 26 -4.46 3.63 17.18
CA ASN A 26 -5.73 4.28 17.53
C ASN A 26 -5.88 5.69 16.95
N SER A 27 -4.85 6.21 16.29
CA SER A 27 -4.90 7.52 15.66
C SER A 27 -5.47 7.41 14.24
N PRO A 28 -6.54 8.14 13.90
CA PRO A 28 -7.08 8.14 12.55
C PRO A 28 -6.06 8.63 11.51
N ILE A 29 -6.06 7.95 10.36
CA ILE A 29 -5.39 8.38 9.14
C ILE A 29 -6.41 9.17 8.34
N ASN A 30 -6.11 10.45 8.10
CA ASN A 30 -6.98 11.33 7.33
C ASN A 30 -6.31 11.73 6.02
N ILE A 31 -7.00 11.49 4.92
CA ILE A 31 -6.73 12.10 3.62
C ILE A 31 -8.01 12.81 3.16
N TYR A 32 -7.95 13.60 2.09
CA TYR A 32 -9.13 14.30 1.59
C TYR A 32 -10.26 13.33 1.23
N GLY A 33 -11.43 13.53 1.85
CA GLY A 33 -12.62 12.71 1.63
C GLY A 33 -12.58 11.31 2.24
N VAL A 34 -11.52 10.90 2.93
CA VAL A 34 -11.44 9.54 3.52
C VAL A 34 -10.72 9.56 4.86
N THR A 35 -11.31 8.91 5.85
CA THR A 35 -10.65 8.58 7.11
C THR A 35 -10.65 7.07 7.35
N THR A 36 -9.65 6.57 8.05
CA THR A 36 -9.56 5.17 8.47
C THR A 36 -8.69 5.02 9.71
N LEU A 37 -8.69 3.84 10.31
CA LEU A 37 -7.69 3.45 11.30
C LEU A 37 -6.56 2.65 10.62
N PRO A 38 -5.32 2.77 11.10
CA PRO A 38 -4.26 1.83 10.75
C PRO A 38 -4.71 0.38 11.01
N PRO A 39 -4.15 -0.61 10.31
CA PRO A 39 -4.38 -2.00 10.68
C PRO A 39 -3.91 -2.26 12.12
N GLN A 40 -4.67 -3.09 12.83
CA GLN A 40 -4.43 -3.37 14.26
C GLN A 40 -3.48 -4.55 14.48
N ASN A 41 -3.00 -5.17 13.41
CA ASN A 41 -2.07 -6.29 13.44
C ASN A 41 -0.62 -5.82 13.25
N GLY A 42 0.20 -5.98 14.29
CA GLY A 42 1.64 -5.69 14.23
C GLY A 42 2.00 -4.20 14.24
N ASP A 43 3.30 -3.93 14.05
CA ASP A 43 3.87 -2.58 14.13
C ASP A 43 3.94 -1.93 12.74
N TRP A 44 3.11 -0.90 12.54
CA TRP A 44 3.05 -0.16 11.29
C TRP A 44 3.92 1.09 11.33
N VAL A 45 4.61 1.38 10.23
CA VAL A 45 5.40 2.59 10.03
C VAL A 45 4.91 3.37 8.82
N VAL A 46 5.04 4.70 8.85
CA VAL A 46 4.68 5.55 7.71
C VAL A 46 5.68 5.35 6.57
N ILE A 47 5.19 4.97 5.39
CA ILE A 47 5.94 4.98 4.13
C ILE A 47 5.73 6.33 3.43
N THR A 48 4.47 6.72 3.27
CA THR A 48 4.04 7.95 2.59
C THR A 48 2.86 8.56 3.35
N ALA A 49 2.86 9.89 3.51
CA ALA A 49 1.73 10.62 4.08
C ALA A 49 1.59 11.99 3.40
N SER A 50 0.40 12.24 2.86
CA SER A 50 0.00 13.51 2.24
C SER A 50 -1.53 13.65 2.32
N GLY A 51 -2.08 14.79 1.93
CA GLY A 51 -3.54 14.96 1.83
C GLY A 51 -4.21 14.04 0.80
N TYR A 52 -3.45 13.45 -0.14
CA TYR A 52 -3.99 12.62 -1.23
C TYR A 52 -3.68 11.13 -1.10
N GLN A 53 -2.74 10.77 -0.22
CA GLN A 53 -2.26 9.40 -0.07
C GLN A 53 -1.69 9.19 1.34
N SER A 54 -2.04 8.06 1.93
CA SER A 54 -1.35 7.47 3.06
C SER A 54 -0.99 6.03 2.76
N SER A 55 0.27 5.67 2.97
CA SER A 55 0.75 4.29 2.86
C SER A 55 1.54 3.93 4.10
N LEU A 56 1.21 2.79 4.70
CA LEU A 56 1.91 2.25 5.85
C LEU A 56 2.54 0.91 5.51
N GLY A 57 3.68 0.62 6.12
CA GLY A 57 4.37 -0.66 5.99
C GLY A 57 4.50 -1.37 7.32
N SER A 58 4.42 -2.70 7.29
CA SER A 58 4.73 -3.56 8.42
C SER A 58 5.60 -4.73 7.94
N LYS A 59 6.26 -5.42 8.88
CA LYS A 59 6.92 -6.70 8.59
C LYS A 59 5.88 -7.79 8.43
N GLY A 60 6.14 -8.73 7.53
CA GLY A 60 5.35 -9.96 7.43
C GLY A 60 5.74 -10.97 8.52
N VAL A 61 5.61 -12.26 8.22
CA VAL A 61 5.93 -13.34 9.17
C VAL A 61 7.41 -13.33 9.55
N ASN A 62 8.27 -12.92 8.62
CA ASN A 62 9.70 -12.74 8.87
C ASN A 62 10.22 -11.39 8.32
N LYS A 63 11.48 -11.08 8.63
CA LYS A 63 12.15 -9.81 8.30
C LYS A 63 12.28 -9.49 6.80
N ASN A 64 12.14 -10.48 5.92
CA ASN A 64 12.22 -10.31 4.47
C ASN A 64 10.83 -10.18 3.83
N GLU A 65 9.77 -10.41 4.61
CA GLU A 65 8.39 -10.26 4.19
C GLU A 65 7.85 -8.92 4.66
N SER A 66 6.86 -8.42 3.95
CA SER A 66 6.30 -7.10 4.23
C SER A 66 4.81 -7.09 3.95
N GLN A 67 4.12 -6.24 4.69
CA GLN A 67 2.75 -5.86 4.42
C GLN A 67 2.69 -4.37 4.16
N VAL A 68 1.78 -3.98 3.29
CA VAL A 68 1.54 -2.58 2.96
C VAL A 68 0.04 -2.34 2.90
N VAL A 69 -0.40 -1.27 3.57
CA VAL A 69 -1.71 -0.69 3.29
C VAL A 69 -1.55 0.63 2.58
N ASN A 70 -2.47 0.92 1.67
CA ASN A 70 -2.53 2.17 0.95
C ASN A 70 -3.97 2.69 0.92
N VAL A 71 -4.13 3.98 1.20
CA VAL A 71 -5.34 4.74 0.87
C VAL A 71 -4.90 5.93 0.04
N SER A 72 -5.45 6.09 -1.16
CA SER A 72 -5.09 7.20 -2.04
C SER A 72 -6.28 7.64 -2.89
N ILE A 73 -6.33 8.91 -3.24
CA ILE A 73 -7.35 9.44 -4.15
C ILE A 73 -6.79 9.73 -5.53
N PHE A 74 -7.62 9.58 -6.55
CA PHE A 74 -7.27 9.81 -7.95
C PHE A 74 -8.44 10.44 -8.70
N GLN A 75 -8.15 11.08 -9.83
CA GLN A 75 -9.18 11.67 -10.67
C GLN A 75 -9.86 10.59 -11.51
N LEU A 76 -11.19 10.54 -11.45
CA LEU A 76 -12.00 9.75 -12.36
C LEU A 76 -12.58 10.64 -13.48
N PRO A 77 -12.73 10.11 -14.71
CA PRO A 77 -13.60 10.75 -15.69
C PRO A 77 -15.06 10.70 -15.22
N SER A 78 -15.92 11.49 -15.85
CA SER A 78 -17.36 11.33 -15.67
C SER A 78 -17.81 10.01 -16.29
N LEU A 79 -18.30 9.09 -15.45
CA LEU A 79 -18.76 7.77 -15.85
C LEU A 79 -20.26 7.68 -15.57
N ASP A 80 -21.04 7.25 -16.56
CA ASP A 80 -22.51 7.31 -16.53
C ASP A 80 -23.16 6.00 -16.04
N SER A 81 -22.36 4.99 -15.70
CA SER A 81 -22.86 3.71 -15.17
C SER A 81 -21.77 2.93 -14.44
N ASP A 82 -22.20 2.07 -13.52
CA ASP A 82 -21.32 1.14 -12.79
C ASP A 82 -20.55 0.22 -13.75
N LYS A 83 -21.16 -0.16 -14.88
CA LYS A 83 -20.49 -0.95 -15.91
C LYS A 83 -19.29 -0.21 -16.51
N LYS A 84 -19.46 1.06 -16.91
CA LYS A 84 -18.34 1.86 -17.42
C LYS A 84 -17.29 2.13 -16.35
N PHE A 85 -17.71 2.24 -15.08
CA PHE A 85 -16.77 2.32 -13.98
C PHE A 85 -15.93 1.05 -13.82
N LEU A 86 -16.55 -0.13 -13.86
CA LEU A 86 -15.84 -1.40 -13.88
C LEU A 86 -14.85 -1.48 -15.04
N GLU A 87 -15.30 -1.21 -16.27
CA GLU A 87 -14.46 -1.23 -17.47
C GLU A 87 -13.27 -0.27 -17.35
N TYR A 88 -13.50 0.94 -16.83
CA TYR A 88 -12.45 1.93 -16.60
C TYR A 88 -11.40 1.43 -15.60
N ILE A 89 -11.82 0.89 -14.45
CA ILE A 89 -10.89 0.40 -13.43
C ILE A 89 -10.09 -0.80 -13.93
N VAL A 90 -10.74 -1.78 -14.57
CA VAL A 90 -10.07 -2.96 -15.15
C VAL A 90 -9.04 -2.53 -16.18
N SER A 91 -9.41 -1.62 -17.10
CA SER A 91 -8.47 -1.11 -18.11
C SER A 91 -7.30 -0.35 -17.48
N SER A 92 -7.58 0.52 -16.50
CA SER A 92 -6.55 1.28 -15.79
C SER A 92 -5.56 0.37 -15.06
N ARG A 93 -6.03 -0.66 -14.36
CA ARG A 93 -5.17 -1.63 -13.66
C ARG A 93 -4.34 -2.46 -14.65
N ALA A 94 -4.94 -2.87 -15.76
CA ALA A 94 -4.22 -3.59 -16.82
C ALA A 94 -3.16 -2.74 -17.54
N SER A 95 -3.28 -1.40 -17.51
CA SER A 95 -2.34 -0.47 -18.15
C SER A 95 -1.01 -0.28 -17.40
N ALA A 96 -0.81 -0.95 -16.27
CA ALA A 96 0.42 -0.85 -15.50
C ALA A 96 1.66 -1.19 -16.37
N PRO A 97 2.76 -0.42 -16.28
CA PRO A 97 3.93 -0.66 -17.13
C PRO A 97 4.49 -2.08 -16.96
N ASN A 98 4.72 -2.76 -18.08
CA ASN A 98 5.40 -4.05 -18.07
C ASN A 98 6.91 -3.84 -17.84
N THR A 99 7.32 -3.90 -16.58
CA THR A 99 8.72 -3.80 -16.17
C THR A 99 9.50 -5.11 -16.28
N GLY A 100 8.83 -6.22 -16.61
CA GLY A 100 9.38 -7.58 -16.55
C GLY A 100 9.63 -8.11 -15.13
N ARG A 101 9.38 -7.30 -14.09
CA ARG A 101 9.61 -7.68 -12.69
C ARG A 101 8.50 -8.58 -12.13
N PHE A 102 7.26 -8.28 -12.50
CA PHE A 102 6.07 -8.96 -11.96
C PHE A 102 5.44 -9.84 -13.02
N GLU A 103 5.18 -11.09 -12.66
CA GLU A 103 4.41 -12.03 -13.48
C GLU A 103 3.05 -12.24 -12.83
N ASN A 104 1.97 -11.84 -13.49
CA ASN A 104 0.61 -12.01 -12.97
C ASN A 104 0.24 -13.51 -12.96
N LYS A 105 -0.22 -14.01 -11.81
CA LYS A 105 -0.69 -15.39 -11.61
C LYS A 105 -2.21 -15.45 -11.51
N GLU A 106 -2.80 -14.47 -10.82
CA GLU A 106 -4.24 -14.38 -10.59
C GLU A 106 -4.68 -12.91 -10.54
N ASN A 107 -5.85 -12.62 -11.11
CA ASN A 107 -6.48 -11.32 -10.98
C ASN A 107 -8.00 -11.47 -11.11
N THR A 108 -8.73 -11.03 -10.09
CA THR A 108 -10.20 -10.93 -10.11
C THR A 108 -10.60 -9.50 -9.83
N GLU A 109 -11.61 -9.01 -10.55
CA GLU A 109 -12.13 -7.64 -10.46
C GLU A 109 -13.65 -7.69 -10.63
N ASN A 110 -14.39 -7.28 -9.60
CA ASN A 110 -15.84 -7.35 -9.61
C ASN A 110 -16.45 -6.09 -8.99
N LEU A 111 -17.61 -5.69 -9.48
CA LEU A 111 -18.42 -4.67 -8.82
C LEU A 111 -18.77 -5.11 -7.40
N SER A 112 -18.69 -4.17 -6.48
CA SER A 112 -18.92 -4.37 -5.06
C SER A 112 -19.35 -3.04 -4.44
N SER A 113 -19.51 -3.04 -3.13
CA SER A 113 -19.74 -1.83 -2.36
C SER A 113 -18.85 -1.83 -1.12
N LEU A 114 -18.44 -0.64 -0.69
CA LEU A 114 -17.77 -0.44 0.57
C LEU A 114 -18.40 0.79 1.23
N ASN A 115 -19.06 0.59 2.36
CA ASN A 115 -19.66 1.67 3.17
C ASN A 115 -20.48 2.67 2.36
N GLY A 116 -21.31 2.17 1.44
CA GLY A 116 -22.22 2.96 0.60
C GLY A 116 -21.62 3.50 -0.70
N ALA A 117 -20.31 3.36 -0.92
CA ALA A 117 -19.68 3.70 -2.20
C ALA A 117 -19.78 2.55 -3.21
N VAL A 118 -19.97 2.88 -4.49
CA VAL A 118 -19.82 1.94 -5.60
C VAL A 118 -18.33 1.68 -5.80
N CYS A 119 -17.93 0.41 -5.78
CA CYS A 119 -16.53 0.02 -5.86
C CYS A 119 -16.31 -1.12 -6.84
N VAL A 120 -15.06 -1.25 -7.29
CA VAL A 120 -14.53 -2.47 -7.89
C VAL A 120 -13.60 -3.11 -6.87
N LYS A 121 -14.01 -4.25 -6.31
CA LYS A 121 -13.15 -5.05 -5.45
C LYS A 121 -12.23 -5.87 -6.34
N TYR A 122 -10.94 -5.90 -5.99
CA TYR A 122 -9.97 -6.73 -6.67
C TYR A 122 -9.21 -7.62 -5.69
N HIS A 123 -8.76 -8.75 -6.22
CA HIS A 123 -7.76 -9.62 -5.61
C HIS A 123 -6.78 -10.05 -6.69
N SER A 124 -5.49 -9.80 -6.45
CA SER A 124 -4.43 -10.05 -7.43
C SER A 124 -3.27 -10.77 -6.76
N ILE A 125 -2.73 -11.78 -7.43
CA ILE A 125 -1.49 -12.47 -7.04
C ILE A 125 -0.51 -12.35 -8.21
N SER A 126 0.70 -11.91 -7.91
CA SER A 126 1.80 -11.85 -8.86
C SER A 126 3.08 -12.40 -8.25
N GLN A 127 3.97 -12.91 -9.10
CA GLN A 127 5.32 -13.27 -8.72
C GLN A 127 6.24 -12.07 -8.93
N ASP A 128 6.79 -11.51 -7.85
CA ASP A 128 7.88 -10.54 -7.89
C ASP A 128 9.20 -11.32 -8.06
N THR A 129 9.80 -11.24 -9.24
CA THR A 129 11.04 -11.98 -9.55
C THR A 129 12.30 -11.31 -9.00
N ASN A 130 12.17 -10.10 -8.44
CA ASN A 130 13.30 -9.24 -8.09
C ASN A 130 13.06 -8.52 -6.75
N ALA A 131 12.39 -9.18 -5.80
CA ALA A 131 12.10 -8.62 -4.48
C ALA A 131 13.40 -8.41 -3.70
N LYS A 132 13.58 -7.22 -3.12
CA LYS A 132 14.74 -6.93 -2.26
C LYS A 132 14.53 -7.58 -0.90
N ILE A 133 15.51 -8.36 -0.45
CA ILE A 133 15.53 -9.01 0.87
C ILE A 133 16.85 -8.72 1.59
N GLN A 134 16.94 -9.05 2.87
CA GLN A 134 18.22 -8.98 3.57
C GLN A 134 19.21 -9.95 2.90
N GLY A 135 20.32 -9.42 2.39
CA GLY A 135 21.38 -10.21 1.74
C GLY A 135 21.24 -10.36 0.23
N GLY A 136 20.27 -9.71 -0.42
CA GLY A 136 20.20 -9.70 -1.89
C GLY A 136 18.79 -9.56 -2.43
N LYS A 137 18.45 -10.44 -3.39
CA LYS A 137 17.15 -10.46 -4.03
C LYS A 137 16.60 -11.88 -4.09
N ALA A 138 15.29 -12.02 -4.09
CA ALA A 138 14.61 -13.29 -4.19
C ALA A 138 13.33 -13.17 -5.02
N SER A 139 12.81 -14.32 -5.45
CA SER A 139 11.46 -14.39 -5.99
C SER A 139 10.46 -14.60 -4.85
N MET A 140 9.40 -13.80 -4.85
CA MET A 140 8.37 -13.81 -3.82
C MET A 140 7.00 -13.64 -4.46
N LEU A 141 5.94 -14.03 -3.75
CA LEU A 141 4.58 -13.67 -4.13
C LEU A 141 4.28 -12.26 -3.61
N PHE A 142 3.58 -11.49 -4.44
CA PHE A 142 2.95 -10.23 -4.09
C PHE A 142 1.45 -10.39 -4.29
N GLU A 143 0.73 -10.42 -3.19
CA GLU A 143 -0.72 -10.57 -3.15
C GLU A 143 -1.34 -9.27 -2.65
N SER A 144 -2.40 -8.82 -3.29
CA SER A 144 -3.12 -7.60 -2.95
C SER A 144 -4.62 -7.82 -3.00
N ILE A 145 -5.32 -7.33 -1.98
CA ILE A 145 -6.78 -7.20 -1.97
C ILE A 145 -7.07 -5.72 -1.83
N GLY A 146 -8.03 -5.21 -2.59
CA GLY A 146 -8.38 -3.81 -2.48
C GLY A 146 -9.66 -3.42 -3.18
N TYR A 147 -9.94 -2.14 -3.10
CA TYR A 147 -11.12 -1.50 -3.67
C TYR A 147 -10.69 -0.25 -4.42
N ASN A 148 -11.20 -0.09 -5.63
CA ASN A 148 -11.28 1.21 -6.28
C ASN A 148 -12.72 1.68 -6.21
N CYS A 149 -12.98 2.75 -5.45
CA CYS A 149 -14.32 3.25 -5.17
C CYS A 149 -14.56 4.61 -5.81
N GLN A 150 -15.77 4.89 -6.27
CA GLN A 150 -16.20 6.26 -6.54
C GLN A 150 -16.58 6.92 -5.22
N HIS A 151 -16.01 8.10 -4.94
CA HIS A 151 -16.36 8.83 -3.73
C HIS A 151 -17.86 9.18 -3.72
N PRO A 152 -18.63 8.84 -2.68
CA PRO A 152 -20.09 8.94 -2.69
C PRO A 152 -20.62 10.37 -2.84
N LYS A 153 -19.83 11.37 -2.44
CA LYS A 153 -20.15 12.80 -2.58
C LYS A 153 -19.67 13.44 -3.87
N LYS A 154 -18.73 12.80 -4.57
CA LYS A 154 -18.09 13.34 -5.78
C LYS A 154 -17.59 12.19 -6.64
N ASN A 155 -18.45 11.67 -7.51
CA ASN A 155 -18.19 10.48 -8.33
C ASN A 155 -17.03 10.63 -9.34
N THR A 156 -16.53 11.86 -9.54
CA THR A 156 -15.30 12.16 -10.30
C THR A 156 -14.03 12.02 -9.47
N VAL A 157 -14.12 11.66 -8.19
CA VAL A 157 -12.98 11.30 -7.34
C VAL A 157 -13.02 9.81 -7.08
N GLY A 158 -11.95 9.12 -7.47
CA GLY A 158 -11.70 7.72 -7.15
C GLY A 158 -10.92 7.62 -5.84
N VAL A 159 -11.20 6.56 -5.07
CA VAL A 159 -10.45 6.19 -3.87
C VAL A 159 -9.92 4.78 -4.06
N ASN A 160 -8.60 4.61 -4.06
CA ASN A 160 -7.95 3.31 -4.00
C ASN A 160 -7.63 2.97 -2.55
N ILE A 161 -8.08 1.80 -2.10
CA ILE A 161 -7.85 1.25 -0.76
C ILE A 161 -7.28 -0.15 -0.96
N GLU A 162 -6.07 -0.38 -0.49
CA GLU A 162 -5.36 -1.64 -0.72
C GLU A 162 -4.74 -2.17 0.57
N TYR A 163 -4.80 -3.48 0.74
CA TYR A 163 -3.96 -4.23 1.65
C TYR A 163 -3.17 -5.24 0.82
N SER A 164 -1.85 -5.25 0.97
CA SER A 164 -0.99 -6.20 0.26
C SER A 164 0.04 -6.85 1.16
N SER A 165 0.49 -8.02 0.75
CA SER A 165 1.57 -8.76 1.39
C SER A 165 2.56 -9.22 0.33
N ARG A 166 3.84 -9.22 0.72
CA ARG A 166 4.91 -9.85 -0.03
C ARG A 166 5.54 -10.94 0.83
N TYR A 167 5.44 -12.18 0.39
CA TYR A 167 5.79 -13.37 1.15
C TYR A 167 6.42 -14.45 0.28
N PHE A 168 7.12 -15.41 0.89
CA PHE A 168 7.66 -16.56 0.17
C PHE A 168 6.55 -17.60 -0.07
N VAL A 169 6.66 -18.37 -1.16
CA VAL A 169 5.65 -19.37 -1.52
C VAL A 169 5.44 -20.41 -0.42
N ASP A 170 6.50 -20.77 0.30
CA ASP A 170 6.52 -21.78 1.36
C ASP A 170 6.00 -21.28 2.71
N THR A 171 6.03 -19.98 2.97
CA THR A 171 5.48 -19.40 4.21
C THR A 171 3.97 -19.22 4.12
N GLY A 172 3.46 -18.89 2.92
CA GLY A 172 2.06 -18.50 2.74
C GLY A 172 1.69 -17.26 3.56
N TYR A 173 0.58 -16.61 3.22
CA TYR A 173 0.00 -15.59 4.10
C TYR A 173 -1.49 -15.87 4.31
N SER A 174 -1.77 -16.87 5.14
CA SER A 174 -3.12 -17.40 5.36
C SER A 174 -4.11 -16.41 6.00
N THR A 175 -3.64 -15.27 6.50
CA THR A 175 -4.47 -14.27 7.18
C THR A 175 -4.79 -13.04 6.34
N LEU A 176 -4.28 -12.91 5.10
CA LEU A 176 -4.44 -11.67 4.31
C LEU A 176 -5.89 -11.22 4.21
N GLN A 177 -6.78 -12.16 3.88
CA GLN A 177 -8.19 -11.88 3.71
C GLN A 177 -8.78 -11.28 4.99
N ASN A 178 -8.59 -11.94 6.13
CA ASN A 178 -9.12 -11.49 7.42
C ASN A 178 -8.54 -10.13 7.85
N ASP A 179 -7.23 -9.95 7.70
CA ASP A 179 -6.54 -8.71 8.08
C ASP A 179 -6.99 -7.53 7.18
N SER A 180 -7.14 -7.80 5.88
CA SER A 180 -7.63 -6.82 4.91
C SER A 180 -9.08 -6.43 5.19
N ASP A 181 -9.97 -7.39 5.48
CA ASP A 181 -11.37 -7.11 5.80
C ASP A 181 -11.50 -6.29 7.09
N ALA A 182 -10.68 -6.60 8.12
CA ALA A 182 -10.62 -5.80 9.33
C ALA A 182 -10.17 -4.36 9.06
N PHE A 183 -9.18 -4.16 8.19
CA PHE A 183 -8.77 -2.83 7.77
C PHE A 183 -9.86 -2.10 6.99
N PHE A 184 -10.48 -2.75 5.99
CA PHE A 184 -11.51 -2.14 5.15
C PHE A 184 -12.77 -1.74 5.92
N ASN A 185 -13.12 -2.48 6.97
CA ASN A 185 -14.25 -2.14 7.85
C ASN A 185 -14.08 -0.80 8.58
N ASN A 186 -12.86 -0.26 8.67
CA ASN A 186 -12.59 1.04 9.28
C ASN A 186 -12.65 2.22 8.28
N ILE A 187 -12.82 1.96 6.98
CA ILE A 187 -12.86 3.01 5.96
C ILE A 187 -14.13 3.84 6.12
N GLN A 188 -13.99 5.16 6.16
CA GLN A 188 -15.12 6.08 6.16
C GLN A 188 -14.91 7.14 5.09
N PHE A 189 -15.89 7.28 4.19
CA PHE A 189 -15.94 8.38 3.24
C PHE A 189 -16.46 9.63 3.96
N THR A 190 -15.73 10.72 3.85
CA THR A 190 -15.98 12.00 4.53
C THR A 190 -16.16 13.12 3.51
N GLU A 191 -16.57 14.30 3.97
CA GLU A 191 -16.60 15.47 3.08
C GLU A 191 -15.17 15.93 2.73
N PHE A 192 -15.01 16.66 1.63
CA PHE A 192 -13.73 17.21 1.17
C PHE A 192 -13.32 18.49 1.90
#